data_AF-A0A3D4MA25-F1
#
_entry.id   AF-A0A3D4MA25-F1
#
_cell.length_a   1.000
_cell.length_b   1.000
_cell.length_c   1.000
_cell.angle_alpha   90.00
_cell.angle_beta   90.00
_cell.angle_gamma   90.00
#
_symmetry.space_group_name_H-M   'P 1'
#
loop_
_entity.id
_entity.type
_entity.pdbx_description
1 polymer ?
#
loop_
_entity_poly.entity_id
_entity_poly.type
_entity_poly.pdbx_seq_one_letter_code
_entity_poly.pdbx_strand_id
1 'polypeptide(L)'
;MASKGGSLHFPYISPAKPVSMLRLLFIVLISCISINMSYSISIPEETGTESHLEKHLGLVTLNRNLKIALYCSLSAVLVLALATVYWRRKAVELMRVKVEDPVKEDTEAHYERNETDAEVGLLRDALNEQRAKVVRHEVQKKELLAYIEELKALQGSTEVKHKTIQIQRIFAEQKTDDIVNKVENTAKVLYPELVEAVQKQYPELNKLELQYCMMLTLGYNLDEVMSVLGRSEKAIKSLRYRIRKKMKLENPQSLKRFIREMNVYLTENQ
;
A
#
# COMPACT_ATOMS: atom_id res chain seq x y z
N MET A 1 -34.42 3.01 1.22
CA MET A 1 -33.88 1.72 0.72
C MET A 1 -32.37 1.87 0.68
N ALA A 2 -31.65 1.56 1.77
CA ALA A 2 -31.22 0.22 2.23
C ALA A 2 -30.04 -0.35 1.43
N SER A 3 -28.83 -0.33 2.05
CA SER A 3 -27.73 -1.33 2.00
C SER A 3 -26.44 -0.60 2.43
N LYS A 4 -25.96 -0.62 3.69
CA LYS A 4 -25.30 -1.68 4.47
C LYS A 4 -24.16 -2.41 3.73
N GLY A 5 -22.96 -2.31 4.29
CA GLY A 5 -21.76 -3.11 4.03
C GLY A 5 -20.53 -2.32 4.50
N GLY A 6 -19.71 -2.73 5.45
CA GLY A 6 -19.64 -3.96 6.23
C GLY A 6 -18.32 -3.89 7.00
N SER A 7 -18.32 -3.20 8.15
CA SER A 7 -17.15 -3.12 9.03
C SER A 7 -16.94 -4.49 9.69
N LEU A 8 -15.86 -5.16 9.31
CA LEU A 8 -15.40 -6.42 9.91
C LEU A 8 -15.09 -6.20 11.39
N HIS A 9 -16.06 -6.57 12.23
CA HIS A 9 -15.91 -6.59 13.67
C HIS A 9 -15.16 -7.88 14.03
N PHE A 10 -13.84 -7.78 14.26
CA PHE A 10 -13.10 -8.87 14.89
C PHE A 10 -13.59 -9.03 16.34
N PRO A 11 -13.92 -10.25 16.79
CA PRO A 11 -14.26 -10.47 18.19
C PRO A 11 -12.99 -10.28 19.03
N TYR A 12 -12.96 -9.21 19.80
CA TYR A 12 -11.95 -8.98 20.82
C TYR A 12 -12.15 -10.04 21.92
N ILE A 13 -11.50 -11.19 21.77
CA ILE A 13 -11.43 -12.21 22.82
C ILE A 13 -10.59 -11.60 23.95
N SER A 14 -11.29 -11.05 24.94
CA SER A 14 -10.69 -10.51 26.16
C SER A 14 -9.81 -11.60 26.79
N PRO A 15 -8.50 -11.37 27.01
CA PRO A 15 -7.68 -12.35 27.69
C PRO A 15 -8.25 -12.51 29.10
N ALA A 16 -8.68 -13.73 29.43
CA ALA A 16 -9.15 -14.11 30.74
C ALA A 16 -8.14 -13.61 31.78
N LYS A 17 -8.54 -12.58 32.53
CA LYS A 17 -7.66 -11.90 33.47
C LYS A 17 -7.22 -12.90 34.55
N PRO A 18 -5.93 -12.93 34.95
CA PRO A 18 -5.41 -13.85 35.98
C PRO A 18 -6.00 -13.66 37.39
N VAL A 19 -6.99 -12.78 37.53
CA VAL A 19 -7.68 -12.44 38.79
C VAL A 19 -8.60 -13.57 39.26
N SER A 20 -9.11 -14.43 38.36
CA SER A 20 -9.99 -15.55 38.73
C SER A 20 -9.25 -16.67 39.47
N MET A 21 -8.03 -17.01 39.03
CA MET A 21 -7.18 -18.01 39.68
C MET A 21 -6.71 -17.57 41.07
N LEU A 22 -6.35 -16.29 41.25
CA LEU A 22 -5.99 -15.76 42.57
C LEU A 22 -7.16 -15.78 43.55
N ARG A 23 -8.40 -15.51 43.08
CA ARG A 23 -9.61 -15.59 43.93
C ARG A 23 -9.91 -17.03 44.36
N LEU A 24 -9.77 -18.00 43.46
CA LEU A 24 -9.96 -19.42 43.80
C LEU A 24 -8.91 -19.90 44.81
N LEU A 25 -7.65 -19.50 44.65
CA LEU A 25 -6.59 -19.84 45.62
C LEU A 25 -6.80 -19.20 47.00
N PHE A 26 -7.29 -17.96 47.06
CA PHE A 26 -7.64 -17.31 48.32
C PHE A 26 -8.78 -18.05 49.05
N ILE A 27 -9.81 -18.49 48.31
CA ILE A 27 -10.94 -19.24 48.86
C ILE A 27 -10.49 -20.61 49.39
N VAL A 28 -9.59 -21.29 48.68
CA VAL A 28 -9.04 -22.58 49.13
C VAL A 28 -8.14 -22.41 50.35
N LEU A 29 -7.31 -21.36 50.41
CA LEU A 29 -6.48 -21.06 51.59
C LEU A 29 -7.33 -20.74 52.82
N ILE A 30 -8.39 -19.94 52.67
CA ILE A 30 -9.34 -19.66 53.77
C ILE A 30 -10.03 -20.95 54.23
N SER A 31 -10.43 -21.82 53.28
CA SER A 31 -11.07 -23.10 53.61
C SER A 31 -10.12 -24.05 54.36
N CYS A 32 -8.85 -24.12 53.98
CA CYS A 32 -7.84 -24.93 54.67
C CYS A 32 -7.56 -24.42 56.10
N ILE A 33 -7.58 -23.11 56.32
CA ILE A 33 -7.44 -22.52 57.66
C ILE A 33 -8.65 -22.89 58.53
N SER A 34 -9.87 -22.82 57.99
CA SER A 34 -11.11 -23.18 58.71
C SER A 34 -11.20 -24.67 59.07
N ILE A 35 -10.72 -25.57 58.20
CA ILE A 35 -10.74 -27.01 58.44
C ILE A 35 -9.74 -27.40 59.54
N ASN A 36 -8.55 -26.79 59.55
CA ASN A 36 -7.53 -27.08 60.58
C ASN A 36 -7.97 -26.61 61.99
N MET A 37 -8.75 -25.53 62.06
CA MET A 37 -9.30 -24.97 63.30
C MET A 37 -10.51 -25.77 63.85
N SER A 38 -11.20 -26.52 62.99
CA SER A 38 -12.28 -27.43 63.40
C SER A 38 -11.74 -28.74 63.99
N TYR A 39 -10.57 -29.20 63.55
CA TYR A 39 -9.93 -30.41 64.09
C TYR A 39 -9.38 -30.22 65.52
N SER A 40 -9.10 -28.99 65.95
CA SER A 40 -8.65 -28.69 67.32
C SER A 40 -9.75 -28.74 68.39
N ILE A 41 -11.02 -28.89 68.01
CA ILE A 41 -12.17 -28.84 68.94
C ILE A 41 -12.63 -30.24 69.40
N SER A 42 -12.03 -31.32 68.90
CA SER A 42 -12.40 -32.69 69.30
C SER A 42 -11.38 -33.29 70.28
N ILE A 43 -11.39 -32.85 71.55
CA ILE A 43 -10.74 -33.58 72.65
C ILE A 43 -11.85 -34.18 73.53
N PRO A 44 -11.92 -35.52 73.68
CA PRO A 44 -12.90 -36.14 74.57
C PRO A 44 -12.50 -35.90 76.03
N GLU A 45 -13.50 -35.50 76.82
CA GLU A 45 -13.41 -35.34 78.27
C GLU A 45 -13.65 -36.71 78.91
N GLU A 46 -12.60 -37.34 79.45
CA GLU A 46 -12.78 -38.47 80.38
C GLU A 46 -11.83 -38.39 81.57
N THR A 47 -12.39 -38.79 82.70
CA THR A 47 -11.96 -38.56 84.07
C THR A 47 -10.88 -39.54 84.53
N GLY A 48 -9.86 -39.06 85.25
CA GLY A 48 -9.09 -39.87 86.20
C GLY A 48 -7.58 -40.00 85.93
N THR A 49 -6.80 -39.21 86.66
CA THR A 49 -5.42 -39.50 87.11
C THR A 49 -4.37 -40.01 86.10
N GLU A 50 -4.10 -39.29 85.00
CA GLU A 50 -2.77 -39.22 84.33
C GLU A 50 -2.53 -37.81 83.71
N SER A 51 -2.80 -36.76 84.49
CA SER A 51 -3.02 -35.39 84.02
C SER A 51 -1.82 -34.63 83.43
N HIS A 52 -0.61 -35.22 83.44
CA HIS A 52 0.61 -34.56 82.93
C HIS A 52 1.11 -35.18 81.63
N LEU A 53 0.95 -36.49 81.42
CA LEU A 53 1.54 -37.20 80.29
C LEU A 53 0.74 -36.98 78.99
N GLU A 54 -0.60 -37.01 79.07
CA GLU A 54 -1.48 -36.76 77.92
C GLU A 54 -1.36 -35.31 77.40
N LYS A 55 -1.20 -34.33 78.31
CA LYS A 55 -0.99 -32.93 77.93
C LYS A 55 0.32 -32.73 77.19
N HIS A 56 1.40 -33.38 77.62
CA HIS A 56 2.68 -33.32 76.91
C HIS A 56 2.61 -34.00 75.54
N LEU A 57 1.88 -35.12 75.41
CA LEU A 57 1.70 -35.82 74.13
C LEU A 57 0.88 -34.99 73.13
N GLY A 58 -0.18 -34.32 73.58
CA GLY A 58 -0.99 -33.39 72.79
C GLY A 58 -0.20 -32.18 72.27
N LEU A 59 0.64 -31.57 73.12
CA LEU A 59 1.49 -30.44 72.72
C LEU A 59 2.56 -30.83 71.69
N VAL A 60 3.14 -32.03 71.81
CA VAL A 60 4.14 -32.54 70.84
C VAL A 60 3.50 -32.81 69.48
N THR A 61 2.32 -33.42 69.45
CA THR A 61 1.59 -33.70 68.19
C THR A 61 1.10 -32.42 67.53
N LEU A 62 0.62 -31.43 68.30
CA LEU A 62 0.22 -30.11 67.79
C LEU A 62 1.39 -29.37 67.13
N ASN A 63 2.56 -29.33 67.78
CA ASN A 63 3.76 -28.71 67.22
C ASN A 63 4.25 -29.40 65.94
N ARG A 64 4.13 -30.73 65.85
CA ARG A 64 4.47 -31.49 64.63
C ARG A 64 3.53 -31.15 63.48
N ASN A 65 2.23 -31.09 63.73
CA ASN A 65 1.23 -30.78 62.70
C ASN A 65 1.34 -29.33 62.23
N LEU A 66 1.63 -28.39 63.15
CA LEU A 66 1.88 -26.99 62.81
C LEU A 66 3.08 -26.82 61.88
N LYS A 67 4.19 -27.53 62.14
CA LYS A 67 5.37 -27.53 61.27
C LYS A 67 5.04 -28.05 59.87
N ILE A 68 4.32 -29.16 59.77
CA ILE A 68 3.90 -29.75 58.48
C ILE A 68 3.04 -28.75 57.70
N ALA A 69 2.05 -28.12 58.35
CA ALA A 69 1.19 -27.12 57.73
C ALA A 69 1.99 -25.91 57.20
N LEU A 70 2.98 -25.43 57.96
CA LEU A 70 3.87 -24.35 57.53
C LEU A 70 4.69 -24.73 56.29
N TYR A 71 5.29 -25.93 56.26
CA TYR A 71 6.05 -26.39 55.08
C TYR A 71 5.17 -26.55 53.84
N CYS A 72 3.96 -27.10 53.97
CA CYS A 72 3.01 -27.20 52.88
C CYS A 72 2.64 -25.82 52.33
N SER A 73 2.38 -24.85 53.20
CA SER A 73 2.06 -23.47 52.79
C SER A 73 3.21 -22.79 52.04
N LEU A 74 4.45 -22.97 52.52
CA LEU A 74 5.66 -22.43 51.88
C LEU A 74 5.85 -23.04 50.48
N SER A 75 5.67 -24.36 50.35
CA SER A 75 5.78 -25.07 49.08
C SER A 75 4.71 -24.62 48.07
N ALA A 76 3.47 -24.40 48.53
CA ALA A 76 2.39 -23.89 47.68
C ALA A 76 2.69 -22.47 47.18
N VAL A 77 3.18 -21.59 48.05
CA VAL A 77 3.60 -20.23 47.67
C VAL A 77 4.74 -20.28 46.65
N LEU A 78 5.72 -21.16 46.83
CA LEU A 78 6.83 -21.34 45.89
C LEU A 78 6.34 -21.82 44.52
N VAL A 79 5.44 -22.81 44.47
CA VAL A 79 4.87 -23.32 43.22
C VAL A 79 4.07 -22.23 42.50
N LEU A 80 3.31 -21.42 43.23
CA LEU A 80 2.57 -20.29 42.65
C LEU A 80 3.50 -19.20 42.11
N ALA A 81 4.58 -18.89 42.83
CA ALA A 81 5.60 -17.95 42.37
C ALA A 81 6.27 -18.45 41.07
N LEU A 82 6.63 -19.74 41.01
CA LEU A 82 7.21 -20.32 39.80
C LEU A 82 6.23 -20.35 38.63
N ALA A 83 4.97 -20.71 38.89
CA ALA A 83 3.92 -20.71 37.87
C ALA A 83 3.72 -19.28 37.32
N THR A 84 3.59 -18.27 38.18
CA THR A 84 3.41 -16.88 37.73
C THR A 84 4.60 -16.37 36.91
N VAL A 85 5.84 -16.72 37.28
CA VAL A 85 7.03 -16.39 36.48
C VAL A 85 7.02 -17.11 35.12
N TYR A 86 6.65 -18.38 35.08
CA TYR A 86 6.52 -19.15 33.84
C TYR A 86 5.48 -18.54 32.89
N TRP A 87 4.27 -18.25 33.40
CA TRP A 87 3.20 -17.61 32.61
C TRP A 87 3.61 -16.24 32.09
N ARG A 88 4.29 -15.42 32.92
CA ARG A 88 4.82 -14.12 32.49
C ARG A 88 5.85 -14.25 31.37
N ARG A 89 6.81 -15.17 31.50
CA ARG A 89 7.84 -15.39 30.46
C ARG A 89 7.21 -15.80 29.13
N LYS A 90 6.28 -16.76 29.16
CA LYS A 90 5.59 -17.25 27.96
C LYS A 90 4.72 -16.18 27.31
N ALA A 91 4.08 -15.32 28.10
CA ALA A 91 3.28 -14.21 27.58
C ALA A 91 4.16 -13.15 26.86
N VAL A 92 5.36 -12.87 27.37
CA VAL A 92 6.29 -11.92 26.75
C VAL A 92 6.82 -12.45 25.41
N GLU A 93 7.11 -13.74 25.32
CA GLU A 93 7.60 -14.37 24.08
C GLU A 93 6.56 -14.33 22.96
N LEU A 94 5.31 -14.68 23.25
CA LEU A 94 4.20 -14.58 22.28
C LEU A 94 3.96 -13.13 21.83
N MET A 95 4.11 -12.16 22.74
CA MET A 95 4.03 -10.74 22.38
C MET A 95 5.20 -10.30 21.48
N ARG A 96 6.40 -10.83 21.67
CA ARG A 96 7.55 -10.53 20.78
C ARG A 96 7.32 -11.07 19.38
N VAL A 97 6.94 -12.34 19.25
CA VAL A 97 6.63 -12.96 17.95
C VAL A 97 5.52 -12.19 17.24
N LYS A 98 4.43 -11.86 17.95
CA LYS A 98 3.30 -11.14 17.34
C LYS A 98 3.61 -9.70 16.95
N VAL A 99 4.66 -9.10 17.50
CA VAL A 99 5.14 -7.75 17.12
C VAL A 99 6.20 -7.85 16.03
N GLU A 100 7.07 -8.85 16.08
CA GLU A 100 8.18 -9.01 15.15
C GLU A 100 7.74 -9.54 13.78
N ASP A 101 6.75 -10.43 13.73
CA ASP A 101 6.15 -10.92 12.47
C ASP A 101 5.55 -9.79 11.62
N PRO A 102 4.61 -8.95 12.11
CA PRO A 102 4.04 -7.88 11.30
C PRO A 102 5.05 -6.78 10.98
N VAL A 103 6.03 -6.52 11.86
CA VAL A 103 7.08 -5.53 11.58
C VAL A 103 7.98 -6.00 10.44
N LYS A 104 8.33 -7.30 10.37
CA LYS A 104 9.12 -7.86 9.27
C LYS A 104 8.36 -7.82 7.96
N GLU A 105 7.10 -8.26 7.96
CA GLU A 105 6.21 -8.23 6.79
C GLU A 105 6.02 -6.80 6.24
N ASP A 106 5.78 -5.82 7.12
CA ASP A 106 5.67 -4.42 6.73
C ASP A 106 7.00 -3.88 6.18
N THR A 107 8.14 -4.21 6.80
CA THR A 107 9.46 -3.75 6.32
C THR A 107 9.85 -4.34 4.97
N GLU A 108 9.52 -5.61 4.71
CA GLU A 108 9.76 -6.28 3.44
C GLU A 108 8.88 -5.69 2.34
N ALA A 109 7.58 -5.48 2.63
CA ALA A 109 6.67 -4.81 1.71
C ALA A 109 7.09 -3.36 1.42
N HIS A 110 7.64 -2.64 2.40
CA HIS A 110 8.20 -1.31 2.19
C HIS A 110 9.47 -1.33 1.33
N TYR A 111 10.31 -2.35 1.47
CA TYR A 111 11.53 -2.50 0.66
C TYR A 111 11.18 -2.82 -0.80
N GLU A 112 10.30 -3.78 -1.05
CA GLU A 112 9.82 -4.13 -2.40
C GLU A 112 9.14 -2.95 -3.11
N ARG A 113 8.32 -2.17 -2.39
CA ARG A 113 7.70 -0.94 -2.94
C ARG A 113 8.73 0.09 -3.33
N ASN A 114 9.74 0.33 -2.49
CA ASN A 114 10.79 1.30 -2.78
C ASN A 114 11.67 0.86 -3.97
N GLU A 115 11.96 -0.43 -4.09
CA GLU A 115 12.72 -1.00 -5.21
C GLU A 115 11.96 -0.87 -6.53
N THR A 116 10.68 -1.24 -6.53
CA THR A 116 9.80 -1.10 -7.70
C THR A 116 9.57 0.36 -8.09
N ASP A 117 9.38 1.27 -7.13
CA ASP A 117 9.25 2.71 -7.38
C ASP A 117 10.55 3.30 -7.97
N ALA A 118 11.71 2.85 -7.50
CA ALA A 118 13.01 3.26 -8.05
C ALA A 118 13.22 2.74 -9.48
N GLU A 119 12.87 1.49 -9.76
CA GLU A 119 12.93 0.90 -11.10
C GLU A 119 11.98 1.62 -12.07
N VAL A 120 10.73 1.87 -11.66
CA VAL A 120 9.74 2.63 -12.43
C VAL A 120 10.24 4.07 -12.67
N GLY A 121 10.90 4.68 -11.69
CA GLY A 121 11.54 5.99 -11.83
C GLY A 121 12.62 6.00 -12.92
N LEU A 122 13.56 5.05 -12.87
CA LEU A 122 14.65 4.91 -13.84
C LEU A 122 14.12 4.65 -15.26
N LEU A 123 13.13 3.76 -15.42
CA LEU A 123 12.49 3.49 -16.71
C LEU A 123 11.77 4.73 -17.27
N ARG A 124 11.11 5.49 -16.40
CA ARG A 124 10.41 6.72 -16.78
C ARG A 124 11.39 7.80 -17.23
N ASP A 125 12.54 7.93 -16.58
CA ASP A 125 13.58 8.87 -16.96
C ASP A 125 14.23 8.48 -18.29
N ALA A 126 14.54 7.19 -18.49
CA ALA A 126 15.04 6.69 -19.77
C ALA A 126 14.04 6.93 -20.92
N LEU A 127 12.75 6.71 -20.66
CA LEU A 127 11.68 6.97 -21.61
C LEU A 127 11.54 8.47 -21.93
N ASN A 128 11.63 9.33 -20.92
CA ASN A 128 11.62 10.79 -21.09
C ASN A 128 12.83 11.28 -21.89
N GLU A 129 14.02 10.69 -21.67
CA GLU A 129 15.21 11.02 -22.45
C GLU A 129 15.05 10.64 -23.93
N GLN A 130 14.53 9.44 -24.21
CA GLN A 130 14.23 9.02 -25.57
C GLN A 130 13.21 9.94 -26.25
N ARG A 131 12.15 10.34 -25.52
CA ARG A 131 11.15 11.29 -26.03
C ARG A 131 11.78 12.64 -26.38
N ALA A 132 12.60 13.17 -25.48
CA ALA A 132 13.27 14.44 -25.70
C ALA A 132 14.19 14.39 -26.94
N LYS A 133 14.84 13.25 -27.23
CA LYS A 133 15.61 13.05 -28.47
C LYS A 133 14.73 13.14 -29.72
N VAL A 134 13.59 12.43 -29.74
CA VAL A 134 12.66 12.46 -30.87
C VAL A 134 12.10 13.87 -31.09
N VAL A 135 11.71 14.55 -30.02
CA VAL A 135 11.17 15.92 -30.09
C VAL A 135 12.23 16.89 -30.62
N ARG A 136 13.48 16.80 -30.14
CA ARG A 136 14.59 17.64 -30.64
C ARG A 136 14.82 17.47 -32.14
N HIS A 137 14.78 16.22 -32.63
CA HIS A 137 14.95 15.95 -34.06
C HIS A 137 13.83 16.60 -34.89
N GLU A 138 12.58 16.57 -34.38
CA GLU A 138 11.45 17.21 -35.05
C GLU A 138 11.53 18.74 -35.06
N VAL A 139 12.02 19.36 -33.97
CA VAL A 139 12.24 20.82 -33.92
C VAL A 139 13.33 21.23 -34.90
N GLN A 140 14.49 20.56 -34.87
CA GLN A 140 15.60 20.83 -35.79
C GLN A 140 15.19 20.66 -37.26
N LYS A 141 14.37 19.65 -37.55
CA LYS A 141 13.81 19.43 -38.89
C LYS A 141 12.97 20.64 -39.35
N LYS A 142 12.12 21.20 -38.49
CA LYS A 142 11.30 22.37 -38.83
C LYS A 142 12.14 23.64 -39.05
N GLU A 143 13.14 23.87 -38.22
CA GLU A 143 14.06 25.00 -38.38
C GLU A 143 14.84 24.88 -39.69
N LEU A 144 15.32 23.68 -40.03
CA LEU A 144 16.01 23.43 -41.29
C LEU A 144 15.11 23.68 -42.50
N LEU A 145 13.83 23.29 -42.42
CA LEU A 145 12.84 23.59 -43.45
C LEU A 145 12.57 25.09 -43.61
N ALA A 146 12.59 25.86 -42.51
CA ALA A 146 12.44 27.31 -42.55
C ALA A 146 13.66 27.98 -43.21
N TYR A 147 14.88 27.57 -42.86
CA TYR A 147 16.10 28.05 -43.53
C TYR A 147 16.10 27.75 -45.03
N ILE A 148 15.61 26.58 -45.41
CA ILE A 148 15.41 26.15 -46.80
C ILE A 148 14.43 27.07 -47.54
N GLU A 149 13.33 27.45 -46.90
CA GLU A 149 12.34 28.39 -47.44
C GLU A 149 12.95 29.80 -47.61
N GLU A 150 13.75 30.25 -46.65
CA GLU A 150 14.46 31.54 -46.68
C GLU A 150 15.53 31.58 -47.79
N LEU A 151 16.31 30.51 -47.96
CA LEU A 151 17.28 30.36 -49.05
C LEU A 151 16.60 30.40 -50.43
N LYS A 152 15.39 29.86 -50.55
CA LYS A 152 14.55 29.94 -51.76
C LYS A 152 14.10 31.37 -52.06
N ALA A 153 13.81 32.16 -51.03
CA ALA A 153 13.35 33.54 -51.18
C ALA A 153 14.50 34.49 -51.56
N LEU A 154 15.73 34.20 -51.11
CA LEU A 154 16.91 35.03 -51.34
C LEU A 154 17.63 34.76 -52.67
N GLN A 155 17.37 33.66 -53.38
CA GLN A 155 18.07 33.31 -54.62
C GLN A 155 17.17 32.92 -55.81
N GLY A 156 17.47 33.50 -56.98
CA GLY A 156 16.77 33.27 -58.24
C GLY A 156 17.25 32.07 -59.08
N SER A 157 18.27 31.31 -58.64
CA SER A 157 18.82 30.22 -59.45
C SER A 157 17.90 28.98 -59.43
N THR A 158 17.66 28.42 -60.62
CA THR A 158 16.82 27.24 -60.85
C THR A 158 17.36 26.00 -60.10
N GLU A 159 18.67 25.93 -59.90
CA GLU A 159 19.35 24.80 -59.28
C GLU A 159 19.18 24.77 -57.76
N VAL A 160 19.20 25.94 -57.10
CA VAL A 160 18.90 26.06 -55.67
C VAL A 160 17.43 25.75 -55.43
N LYS A 161 16.51 26.29 -56.24
CA LYS A 161 15.09 25.93 -56.16
C LYS A 161 14.88 24.42 -56.28
N HIS A 162 15.56 23.76 -57.22
CA HIS A 162 15.46 22.32 -57.41
C HIS A 162 15.99 21.51 -56.21
N LYS A 163 17.18 21.84 -55.71
CA LYS A 163 17.75 21.19 -54.52
C LYS A 163 16.89 21.41 -53.27
N THR A 164 16.34 22.61 -53.10
CA THR A 164 15.47 22.94 -51.98
C THR A 164 14.11 22.22 -52.07
N ILE A 165 13.55 22.03 -53.27
CA ILE A 165 12.36 21.19 -53.49
C ILE A 165 12.67 19.71 -53.18
N GLN A 166 13.84 19.21 -53.59
CA GLN A 166 14.25 17.83 -53.27
C GLN A 166 14.41 17.62 -51.75
N ILE A 167 15.01 18.57 -51.03
CA ILE A 167 15.16 18.47 -49.58
C ILE A 167 13.79 18.55 -48.88
N GLN A 168 12.90 19.45 -49.31
CA GLN A 168 11.52 19.49 -48.81
C GLN A 168 10.77 18.18 -49.07
N ARG A 169 11.02 17.54 -50.23
CA ARG A 169 10.43 16.25 -50.56
C ARG A 169 10.95 15.13 -49.66
N ILE A 170 12.26 15.09 -49.38
CA ILE A 170 12.87 14.13 -48.44
C ILE A 170 12.32 14.30 -47.01
N PHE A 171 12.16 15.55 -46.56
CA PHE A 171 11.58 15.83 -45.24
C PHE A 171 10.06 15.61 -45.16
N ALA A 172 9.34 15.80 -46.27
CA ALA A 172 7.92 15.47 -46.39
C ALA A 172 7.67 13.96 -46.53
N GLU A 173 8.61 13.21 -47.10
CA GLU A 173 8.59 11.74 -47.20
C GLU A 173 8.84 11.08 -45.83
N GLN A 174 9.59 11.70 -44.93
CA GLN A 174 9.54 11.39 -43.49
C GLN A 174 8.24 11.94 -42.89
N LYS A 175 7.13 11.25 -43.13
CA LYS A 175 5.79 11.67 -42.71
C LYS A 175 5.70 11.78 -41.19
N THR A 176 5.20 12.91 -40.72
CA THR A 176 4.62 13.06 -39.38
C THR A 176 3.63 11.93 -39.04
N ASP A 177 2.96 11.35 -40.05
CA ASP A 177 2.12 10.17 -39.88
C ASP A 177 2.88 8.98 -39.26
N ASP A 178 4.16 8.77 -39.56
CA ASP A 178 4.92 7.64 -38.99
C ASP A 178 5.13 7.78 -37.49
N ILE A 179 5.41 9.00 -37.02
CA ILE A 179 5.57 9.28 -35.59
C ILE A 179 4.24 9.19 -34.88
N VAL A 180 3.19 9.76 -35.47
CA VAL A 180 1.84 9.72 -34.91
C VAL A 180 1.33 8.27 -34.82
N ASN A 181 1.59 7.45 -35.85
CA ASN A 181 1.24 6.02 -35.84
C ASN A 181 2.08 5.24 -34.81
N LYS A 182 3.37 5.56 -34.65
CA LYS A 182 4.20 4.96 -33.59
C LYS A 182 3.67 5.29 -32.20
N VAL A 183 3.32 6.54 -31.95
CA VAL A 183 2.70 6.98 -30.68
C VAL A 183 1.39 6.23 -30.43
N GLU A 184 0.54 6.10 -31.45
CA GLU A 184 -0.71 5.35 -31.37
C GLU A 184 -0.48 3.88 -31.03
N ASN A 185 0.47 3.22 -31.69
CA ASN A 185 0.81 1.83 -31.42
C ASN A 185 1.41 1.66 -30.02
N THR A 186 2.32 2.55 -29.60
CA THR A 186 2.89 2.51 -28.26
C THR A 186 1.82 2.70 -27.19
N ALA A 187 0.85 3.60 -27.40
CA ALA A 187 -0.27 3.78 -26.47
C ALA A 187 -1.15 2.53 -26.38
N LYS A 188 -1.43 1.86 -27.50
CA LYS A 188 -2.20 0.60 -27.53
C LYS A 188 -1.48 -0.54 -26.79
N VAL A 189 -0.15 -0.58 -26.87
CA VAL A 189 0.65 -1.61 -26.19
C VAL A 189 0.77 -1.33 -24.68
N LEU A 190 0.99 -0.07 -24.29
CA LEU A 190 1.23 0.30 -22.90
C LEU A 190 -0.06 0.48 -22.08
N TYR A 191 -1.15 0.90 -22.72
CA TYR A 191 -2.41 1.24 -22.05
C TYR A 191 -3.63 0.73 -22.86
N PRO A 192 -3.72 -0.60 -23.10
CA PRO A 192 -4.76 -1.18 -23.96
C PRO A 192 -6.18 -0.89 -23.43
N GLU A 193 -6.44 -1.07 -22.13
CA GLU A 193 -7.80 -0.86 -21.59
C GLU A 193 -8.22 0.61 -21.68
N LEU A 194 -7.29 1.54 -21.44
CA LEU A 194 -7.58 2.96 -21.55
C LEU A 194 -7.95 3.35 -22.99
N VAL A 195 -7.19 2.85 -23.96
CA VAL A 195 -7.45 3.13 -25.38
C VAL A 195 -8.82 2.59 -25.78
N GLU A 196 -9.14 1.37 -25.39
CA GLU A 196 -10.44 0.76 -25.65
C GLU A 196 -11.58 1.54 -24.95
N ALA A 197 -11.39 1.92 -23.69
CA ALA A 197 -12.36 2.71 -22.93
C ALA A 197 -12.65 4.06 -23.60
N VAL A 198 -11.61 4.78 -24.05
CA VAL A 198 -11.78 6.06 -24.77
C VAL A 198 -12.57 5.86 -26.06
N GLN A 199 -12.22 4.84 -26.86
CA GLN A 199 -12.91 4.56 -28.12
C GLN A 199 -14.36 4.15 -27.91
N LYS A 200 -14.64 3.35 -26.89
CA LYS A 200 -15.98 2.84 -26.59
C LYS A 200 -16.88 3.90 -25.97
N GLN A 201 -16.34 4.71 -25.06
CA GLN A 201 -17.10 5.72 -24.33
C GLN A 201 -17.30 7.01 -25.13
N TYR A 202 -16.38 7.32 -26.06
CA TYR A 202 -16.40 8.53 -26.88
C TYR A 202 -16.19 8.22 -28.37
N PRO A 203 -17.08 7.45 -29.01
CA PRO A 203 -16.96 7.04 -30.41
C PRO A 203 -17.03 8.22 -31.39
N GLU A 204 -17.55 9.37 -30.97
CA GLU A 204 -17.59 10.59 -31.79
C GLU A 204 -16.23 11.30 -31.97
N LEU A 205 -15.18 10.85 -31.27
CA LEU A 205 -13.83 11.38 -31.45
C LEU A 205 -13.28 10.96 -32.81
N ASN A 206 -12.73 11.93 -33.55
CA ASN A 206 -12.05 11.60 -34.79
C ASN A 206 -10.64 11.02 -34.51
N LYS A 207 -10.01 10.47 -35.55
CA LYS A 207 -8.67 9.86 -35.45
C LYS A 207 -7.63 10.79 -34.81
N LEU A 208 -7.63 12.07 -35.19
CA LEU A 208 -6.68 13.06 -34.68
C LEU A 208 -6.93 13.43 -33.21
N GLU A 209 -8.20 13.49 -32.80
CA GLU A 209 -8.63 13.71 -31.42
C GLU A 209 -8.24 12.53 -30.53
N LEU A 210 -8.40 11.30 -31.03
CA LEU A 210 -7.95 10.09 -30.34
C LEU A 210 -6.42 10.07 -30.20
N GLN A 211 -5.68 10.38 -31.26
CA GLN A 211 -4.22 10.47 -31.24
C GLN A 211 -3.71 11.51 -30.23
N TYR A 212 -4.40 12.65 -30.12
CA TYR A 212 -4.11 13.63 -29.08
C TYR A 212 -4.32 13.04 -27.66
N CYS A 213 -5.38 12.28 -27.43
CA CYS A 213 -5.63 11.62 -26.15
C CYS A 213 -4.54 10.57 -25.82
N MET A 214 -4.08 9.82 -26.82
CA MET A 214 -2.96 8.89 -26.67
C MET A 214 -1.65 9.60 -26.32
N MET A 215 -1.35 10.72 -26.99
CA MET A 215 -0.18 11.56 -26.63
C MET A 215 -0.28 12.06 -25.18
N LEU A 216 -1.47 12.50 -24.74
CA LEU A 216 -1.66 12.92 -23.35
C LEU A 216 -1.45 11.79 -22.35
N THR A 217 -1.93 10.58 -22.67
CA THR A 217 -1.76 9.37 -21.85
C THR A 217 -0.28 9.04 -21.69
N LEU A 218 0.44 9.04 -22.80
CA LEU A 218 1.87 8.81 -22.79
C LEU A 218 2.60 9.91 -22.02
N GLY A 219 2.00 11.08 -21.83
CA GLY A 219 2.52 12.13 -20.95
C GLY A 219 3.09 13.33 -21.69
N TYR A 220 2.95 13.38 -23.02
CA TYR A 220 3.44 14.47 -23.86
C TYR A 220 2.93 15.83 -23.34
N ASN A 221 3.76 16.86 -23.49
CA ASN A 221 3.44 18.24 -23.18
C ASN A 221 2.92 18.99 -24.42
N LEU A 222 2.49 20.24 -24.26
CA LEU A 222 1.88 21.01 -25.34
C LEU A 222 2.86 21.23 -26.51
N ASP A 223 4.11 21.55 -26.20
CA ASP A 223 5.15 21.87 -27.19
C ASP A 223 5.58 20.62 -27.97
N GLU A 224 5.65 19.47 -27.30
CA GLU A 224 5.91 18.17 -27.93
C GLU A 224 4.77 17.77 -28.86
N VAL A 225 3.51 17.96 -28.44
CA VAL A 225 2.35 17.66 -29.28
C VAL A 225 2.30 18.60 -30.50
N MET A 226 2.60 19.89 -30.33
CA MET A 226 2.72 20.83 -31.44
C MET A 226 3.84 20.44 -32.41
N SER A 227 4.95 19.93 -31.86
CA SER A 227 6.08 19.43 -32.63
C SER A 227 5.66 18.24 -33.49
N VAL A 228 5.12 17.19 -32.86
CA VAL A 228 4.70 15.94 -33.51
C VAL A 228 3.55 16.13 -34.50
N LEU A 229 2.52 16.90 -34.15
CA LEU A 229 1.37 17.11 -35.04
C LEU A 229 1.63 18.17 -36.12
N GLY A 230 2.74 18.93 -36.03
CA GLY A 230 3.05 19.98 -37.00
C GLY A 230 2.07 21.16 -36.96
N ARG A 231 1.44 21.44 -35.81
CA ARG A 231 0.37 22.44 -35.70
C ARG A 231 0.74 23.58 -34.76
N SER A 232 0.16 24.75 -35.03
CA SER A 232 0.30 25.91 -34.16
C SER A 232 -0.38 25.69 -32.81
N GLU A 233 0.08 26.43 -31.81
CA GLU A 233 -0.49 26.38 -30.45
C GLU A 233 -2.00 26.67 -30.46
N LYS A 234 -2.43 27.65 -31.26
CA LYS A 234 -3.85 28.00 -31.44
C LYS A 234 -4.68 26.82 -31.98
N ALA A 235 -4.12 26.06 -32.93
CA ALA A 235 -4.78 24.88 -33.48
C ALA A 235 -4.88 23.75 -32.44
N ILE A 236 -3.84 23.54 -31.62
CA ILE A 236 -3.87 22.55 -30.54
C ILE A 236 -4.84 22.96 -29.42
N LYS A 237 -4.91 24.24 -29.07
CA LYS A 237 -5.92 24.78 -28.12
C LYS A 237 -7.35 24.53 -28.61
N SER A 238 -7.61 24.77 -29.89
CA SER A 238 -8.91 24.49 -30.52
C SER A 238 -9.24 23.00 -30.51
N LEU A 239 -8.26 22.14 -30.80
CA LEU A 239 -8.41 20.69 -30.71
C LEU A 239 -8.77 20.24 -29.29
N ARG A 240 -8.02 20.71 -28.29
CA ARG A 240 -8.27 20.43 -26.87
C ARG A 240 -9.69 20.87 -26.47
N TYR A 241 -10.15 22.03 -26.93
CA TYR A 241 -11.51 22.51 -26.67
C TYR A 241 -12.57 21.57 -27.27
N ARG A 242 -12.38 21.12 -28.51
CA ARG A 242 -13.30 20.18 -29.18
C ARG A 242 -13.39 18.85 -28.45
N ILE A 243 -12.24 18.26 -28.08
CA ILE A 243 -12.17 17.01 -27.32
C ILE A 243 -12.92 17.16 -26.01
N ARG A 244 -12.64 18.25 -25.27
CA ARG A 244 -13.32 18.55 -24.01
C ARG A 244 -14.84 18.61 -24.17
N LYS A 245 -15.33 19.29 -25.22
CA LYS A 245 -16.77 19.43 -25.49
C LYS A 245 -17.42 18.08 -25.83
N LYS A 246 -16.75 17.22 -26.61
CA LYS A 246 -17.22 15.87 -26.93
C LYS A 246 -17.25 14.97 -25.69
N MET A 247 -16.18 15.02 -24.89
CA MET A 247 -16.08 14.30 -23.62
C MET A 247 -16.95 14.89 -22.49
N LYS A 248 -17.70 15.97 -22.75
CA LYS A 248 -18.58 16.65 -21.78
C LYS A 248 -17.87 17.06 -20.48
N LEU A 249 -16.61 17.45 -20.55
CA LEU A 249 -15.84 17.87 -19.37
C LEU A 249 -16.14 19.33 -19.04
N GLU A 250 -16.64 19.61 -17.84
CA GLU A 250 -17.06 20.97 -17.44
C GLU A 250 -15.88 21.95 -17.26
N ASN A 251 -14.73 21.47 -16.77
CA ASN A 251 -13.63 22.34 -16.36
C ASN A 251 -12.48 22.43 -17.41
N PRO A 252 -12.00 23.62 -17.82
CA PRO A 252 -10.94 23.79 -18.83
C PRO A 252 -9.57 23.20 -18.44
N GLN A 253 -9.26 23.08 -17.15
CA GLN A 253 -8.00 22.52 -16.65
C GLN A 253 -7.92 20.98 -16.71
N SER A 254 -8.98 20.30 -17.17
CA SER A 254 -9.21 18.90 -16.80
C SER A 254 -8.80 17.83 -17.82
N LEU A 255 -8.56 18.09 -19.11
CA LEU A 255 -8.44 16.97 -20.07
C LEU A 255 -7.28 16.00 -19.77
N LYS A 256 -6.06 16.51 -19.54
CA LYS A 256 -4.89 15.68 -19.19
C LYS A 256 -5.08 14.97 -17.85
N ARG A 257 -5.74 15.63 -16.90
CA ARG A 257 -6.05 15.10 -15.58
C ARG A 257 -7.12 14.00 -15.64
N PHE A 258 -8.19 14.24 -16.38
CA PHE A 258 -9.29 13.30 -16.61
C PHE A 258 -8.80 12.00 -17.22
N ILE A 259 -7.96 12.07 -18.27
CA ILE A 259 -7.38 10.87 -18.88
C ILE A 259 -6.50 10.11 -17.89
N ARG A 260 -5.75 10.81 -17.04
CA ARG A 260 -4.94 10.18 -15.99
C ARG A 260 -5.80 9.50 -14.93
N GLU A 261 -6.83 10.17 -14.43
CA GLU A 261 -7.76 9.63 -13.43
C GLU A 261 -8.49 8.41 -13.98
N MET A 262 -8.92 8.46 -15.24
CA MET A 262 -9.51 7.33 -15.94
C MET A 262 -8.53 6.15 -16.05
N ASN A 263 -7.26 6.41 -16.35
CA ASN A 263 -6.25 5.34 -16.39
C ASN A 263 -6.05 4.67 -15.03
N VAL A 264 -5.95 5.46 -13.95
CA VAL A 264 -5.82 4.95 -12.58
C VAL A 264 -7.03 4.10 -12.20
N TYR A 265 -8.24 4.59 -12.49
CA TYR A 265 -9.47 3.85 -12.22
C TYR A 265 -9.55 2.50 -12.96
N LEU A 266 -9.04 2.44 -14.18
CA LEU A 266 -9.00 1.19 -14.96
C LEU A 266 -7.98 0.20 -14.41
N THR A 267 -6.83 0.67 -13.91
CA THR A 267 -5.81 -0.19 -13.30
C THR A 267 -6.17 -0.70 -11.89
N GLU A 268 -7.01 0.03 -11.13
CA GLU A 268 -7.40 -0.35 -9.76
C GLU A 268 -8.58 -1.34 -9.70
N ASN A 269 -9.32 -1.52 -10.79
CA ASN A 269 -10.49 -2.42 -10.87
C ASN A 269 -10.23 -3.72 -11.66
N GLN A 270 -8.95 -4.09 -11.79
CA GLN A 270 -8.48 -5.38 -12.33
C GLN A 270 -7.95 -6.26 -11.21
#